data_AF-A0A173MIZ4-F1
#
_entry.id   AF-A0A173MIZ4-F1
#
_cell.length_a   1.000
_cell.length_b   1.000
_cell.length_c   1.000
_cell.angle_alpha   90.00
_cell.angle_beta   90.00
_cell.angle_gamma   90.00
#
_symmetry.space_group_name_H-M   'P 1'
#
loop_
_entity.id
_entity.type
_entity.pdbx_description
1 polymer ?
#
loop_
_entity_poly.entity_id
_entity_poly.type
_entity_poly.pdbx_seq_one_letter_code
_entity_poly.pdbx_strand_id
1 'polypeptide(L)'
;MKQEHLTDKELQEWALGQAAMHGQQAAHVQACARCTAAVANYQALFSAIHAMEKPALEVDMAALVMAHLPVATSQQSVEAAAKRAFPRLQLLLAVAAITVVIVTLLVMSSYFKGLLQGVDHMLFSLLVVTVLTITLFQCRELWVLHRKKMNQLKFY
;
A
#
# COMPACT_ATOMS: atom_id res chain seq x y z
N MET A 1 17.14 -34.59 31.01
CA MET A 1 16.66 -33.24 30.60
C MET A 1 16.62 -33.22 29.08
N LYS A 2 15.46 -32.93 28.47
CA LYS A 2 15.31 -32.89 27.02
C LYS A 2 16.11 -31.70 26.49
N GLN A 3 17.31 -31.95 25.97
CA GLN A 3 18.13 -30.94 25.32
C GLN A 3 17.49 -30.67 23.96
N GLU A 4 16.75 -29.57 23.87
CA GLU A 4 16.23 -29.06 22.62
C GLU A 4 17.43 -28.68 21.75
N HIS A 5 17.63 -29.42 20.66
CA HIS A 5 18.69 -29.13 19.68
C HIS A 5 18.29 -27.92 18.84
N LEU A 6 19.27 -27.20 18.31
CA LEU A 6 19.00 -26.14 17.33
C LEU A 6 18.25 -26.72 16.12
N THR A 7 17.38 -25.89 15.57
CA THR A 7 16.67 -26.22 14.34
C THR A 7 17.65 -26.25 13.16
N ASP A 8 17.27 -26.98 12.12
CA ASP A 8 18.11 -27.13 10.93
C ASP A 8 18.42 -25.79 10.25
N LYS A 9 17.44 -24.89 10.24
CA LYS A 9 17.60 -23.52 9.73
C LYS A 9 18.68 -22.74 10.50
N GLU A 10 18.67 -22.81 11.83
CA GLU A 10 19.66 -22.12 12.66
C GLU A 10 21.07 -22.68 12.47
N LEU A 11 21.20 -24.00 12.26
CA LEU A 11 22.48 -24.65 11.98
C LEU A 11 23.03 -24.28 10.59
N GLN A 12 22.16 -24.10 9.59
CA GLN A 12 22.55 -23.63 8.25
C GLN A 12 22.98 -22.16 8.27
N GLU A 13 22.22 -21.29 8.93
CA GLU A 13 22.57 -19.88 9.10
C GLU A 13 23.89 -19.71 9.87
N TRP A 14 24.14 -20.58 10.85
CA TRP A 14 25.41 -20.69 11.56
C TRP A 14 26.55 -21.07 10.62
N ALA A 15 26.37 -22.11 9.79
CA ALA A 15 27.39 -22.56 8.85
C ALA A 15 27.71 -21.53 7.76
N LEU A 16 26.74 -20.67 7.39
CA LEU A 16 26.90 -19.57 6.43
C LEU A 16 27.53 -18.29 7.03
N GLY A 17 27.68 -18.21 8.36
CA GLY A 17 28.20 -17.02 9.04
C GLY A 17 27.27 -15.80 9.01
N GLN A 18 25.98 -16.00 8.74
CA GLN A 18 24.99 -14.92 8.56
C GLN A 18 24.21 -14.58 9.83
N ALA A 19 24.24 -15.45 10.85
CA ALA A 19 23.50 -15.21 12.09
C ALA A 19 24.28 -14.27 13.05
N ALA A 20 23.64 -13.17 13.45
CA ALA A 20 24.06 -12.39 14.60
C ALA A 20 23.92 -13.25 15.86
N MET A 21 25.05 -13.61 16.45
CA MET A 21 25.17 -14.65 17.47
C MET A 21 24.53 -14.23 18.80
N HIS A 22 23.51 -14.94 19.26
CA HIS A 22 23.17 -14.95 20.68
C HIS A 22 24.14 -15.91 21.40
N GLY A 23 24.93 -15.41 22.36
CA GLY A 23 26.03 -16.17 22.98
C GLY A 23 25.64 -17.54 23.58
N GLN A 24 24.37 -17.74 23.92
CA GLN A 24 23.86 -19.03 24.40
C GLN A 24 23.81 -20.12 23.31
N GLN A 25 23.51 -19.76 22.05
CA GLN A 25 23.50 -20.70 20.93
C GLN A 25 24.93 -21.15 20.58
N ALA A 26 25.90 -20.25 20.69
CA ALA A 26 27.32 -20.56 20.52
C ALA A 26 27.84 -21.58 21.52
N ALA A 27 27.53 -21.37 22.80
CA ALA A 27 27.88 -22.30 23.85
C ALA A 27 27.23 -23.67 23.63
N HIS A 28 25.98 -23.71 23.13
CA HIS A 28 25.29 -24.97 22.83
C HIS A 28 25.95 -25.74 21.68
N VAL A 29 26.28 -25.09 20.57
CA VAL A 29 26.92 -25.74 19.41
C VAL A 29 28.29 -26.30 19.77
N GLN A 30 29.03 -25.65 20.67
CA GLN A 30 30.32 -26.15 21.15
C GLN A 30 30.18 -27.31 22.15
N ALA A 31 29.12 -27.31 22.97
CA ALA A 31 28.89 -28.34 23.99
C ALA A 31 28.15 -29.58 23.45
N CYS A 32 27.41 -29.47 22.34
CA CYS A 32 26.58 -30.54 21.79
C CYS A 32 27.22 -31.15 20.54
N ALA A 33 27.83 -32.34 20.70
CA ALA A 33 28.51 -33.06 19.62
C ALA A 33 27.65 -33.26 18.35
N ARG A 34 26.33 -33.46 18.51
CA ARG A 34 25.40 -33.60 17.39
C ARG A 34 25.26 -32.31 16.59
N CYS A 35 25.13 -31.17 17.27
CA CYS A 35 25.03 -29.86 16.61
C CYS A 35 26.36 -29.47 15.98
N THR A 36 27.49 -29.75 16.64
CA THR A 36 28.83 -29.54 16.08
C THR A 36 29.02 -30.32 14.78
N ALA A 37 28.66 -31.61 14.76
CA ALA A 37 28.78 -32.45 13.58
C ALA A 37 27.88 -31.98 12.43
N ALA A 38 26.66 -31.53 12.72
CA ALA A 38 25.74 -30.98 11.72
C ALA A 38 26.30 -29.68 11.10
N VAL A 39 26.82 -28.76 11.90
CA VAL A 39 27.46 -27.53 11.40
C VAL A 39 28.66 -27.85 10.52
N ALA A 40 29.52 -28.80 10.94
CA ALA A 40 30.69 -29.21 10.15
C ALA A 40 30.29 -29.79 8.78
N ASN A 41 29.22 -30.58 8.74
CA ASN A 41 28.68 -31.11 7.48
C ASN A 41 28.18 -30.00 6.55
N TYR A 42 27.43 -29.03 7.09
CA TYR A 42 26.97 -27.87 6.31
C TYR A 42 28.13 -27.01 5.81
N GLN A 43 29.15 -26.78 6.63
CA GLN A 43 30.35 -26.05 6.22
C GLN A 43 31.11 -26.79 5.10
N ALA A 44 31.23 -28.11 5.18
CA ALA A 44 31.83 -28.93 4.12
C ALA A 44 31.02 -28.88 2.82
N LEU A 45 29.68 -28.88 2.92
CA LEU A 45 28.80 -28.76 1.77
C LEU A 45 28.91 -27.38 1.11
N PHE A 46 28.89 -26.31 1.90
CA PHE A 46 29.05 -24.95 1.36
C PHE A 46 30.45 -24.71 0.80
N SER A 47 31.50 -25.23 1.43
CA SER A 47 32.86 -25.12 0.90
C SER A 47 33.01 -25.88 -0.42
N ALA A 48 32.41 -27.05 -0.55
CA ALA A 48 32.35 -27.78 -1.82
C ALA A 48 31.59 -26.98 -2.90
N ILE A 49 30.46 -26.35 -2.55
CA ILE A 49 29.72 -25.48 -3.47
C ILE A 49 30.53 -24.26 -3.89
N HIS A 50 31.25 -23.64 -2.96
CA HIS A 50 32.12 -22.50 -3.27
C HIS A 50 33.36 -22.88 -4.06
N ALA A 51 33.85 -24.12 -3.91
CA ALA A 51 34.96 -24.66 -4.67
C ALA A 51 34.57 -25.13 -6.08
N MET A 52 33.27 -25.32 -6.35
CA MET A 52 32.80 -25.54 -7.71
C MET A 52 33.11 -24.30 -8.56
N GLU A 53 33.63 -24.54 -9.76
CA GLU A 53 33.96 -23.48 -10.69
C GLU A 53 32.70 -22.64 -10.93
N LYS A 54 32.81 -21.34 -10.66
CA LYS A 54 31.68 -20.42 -10.82
C LYS A 54 31.22 -20.55 -12.26
N PRO A 55 29.95 -20.92 -12.51
CA PRO A 55 29.48 -21.08 -13.87
C PRO A 55 29.73 -19.76 -14.60
N ALA A 56 30.50 -19.82 -15.68
CA ALA A 56 30.67 -18.73 -16.62
C ALA A 56 29.31 -18.54 -17.29
N LEU A 57 28.43 -17.78 -16.63
CA LEU A 57 27.21 -17.29 -17.23
C LEU A 57 27.67 -16.27 -18.28
N GLU A 58 27.85 -16.75 -19.52
CA GLU A 58 28.19 -15.92 -20.68
C GLU A 58 27.08 -14.89 -20.99
N VAL A 59 25.92 -15.07 -20.37
CA VAL A 59 24.81 -14.14 -20.40
C VAL A 59 24.93 -13.20 -19.22
N ASP A 60 24.92 -11.89 -19.49
CA ASP A 60 24.72 -10.86 -18.48
C ASP A 60 23.33 -11.05 -17.84
N MET A 61 23.29 -11.91 -16.82
CA MET A 61 22.08 -12.20 -16.06
C MET A 61 21.54 -10.94 -15.39
N ALA A 62 22.40 -9.97 -15.05
CA ALA A 62 21.94 -8.70 -14.51
C ALA A 62 21.15 -7.93 -15.58
N ALA A 63 21.65 -7.85 -16.81
CA ALA A 63 20.90 -7.26 -17.92
C ALA A 63 19.60 -8.02 -18.24
N LEU A 64 19.64 -9.36 -18.26
CA LEU A 64 18.47 -10.20 -18.55
C LEU A 64 17.39 -10.07 -17.47
N VAL A 65 17.78 -10.07 -16.20
CA VAL A 65 16.87 -9.88 -15.07
C VAL A 65 16.34 -8.44 -15.04
N MET A 66 17.18 -7.44 -15.32
CA MET A 66 16.73 -6.04 -15.43
C MET A 66 15.74 -5.81 -16.57
N ALA A 67 15.85 -6.56 -17.67
CA ALA A 67 14.89 -6.52 -18.77
C ALA A 67 13.54 -7.18 -18.42
N HIS A 68 13.53 -8.11 -17.46
CA HIS A 68 12.33 -8.86 -17.04
C HIS A 68 11.74 -8.42 -15.70
N LEU A 69 12.46 -7.60 -14.94
CA LEU A 69 11.85 -6.87 -13.84
C LEU A 69 10.74 -6.01 -14.44
N PRO A 70 9.51 -6.06 -13.90
CA PRO A 70 8.51 -5.08 -14.27
C PRO A 70 9.14 -3.74 -13.94
N VAL A 71 9.54 -3.02 -14.99
CA VAL A 71 10.03 -1.65 -14.83
C VAL A 71 8.94 -1.02 -13.97
N ALA A 72 9.33 -0.38 -12.88
CA ALA A 72 8.50 0.66 -12.32
C ALA A 72 8.44 1.82 -13.35
N THR A 73 8.06 1.53 -14.61
CA THR A 73 7.06 2.30 -15.31
C THR A 73 5.92 2.36 -14.34
N SER A 74 6.03 3.36 -13.46
CA SER A 74 4.91 4.08 -12.92
C SER A 74 3.75 3.90 -13.89
N GLN A 75 2.84 2.98 -13.59
CA GLN A 75 1.49 3.07 -14.15
C GLN A 75 0.94 4.47 -13.83
N GLN A 76 1.45 5.09 -12.76
CA GLN A 76 1.41 6.52 -12.51
C GLN A 76 1.89 7.44 -13.66
N SER A 77 2.85 7.14 -14.52
CA SER A 77 3.30 8.07 -15.59
C SER A 77 2.48 7.96 -16.86
N VAL A 78 1.98 6.77 -17.22
CA VAL A 78 1.05 6.61 -18.35
C VAL A 78 -0.35 7.07 -17.94
N GLU A 79 -0.81 6.78 -16.71
CA GLU A 79 -2.01 7.41 -16.15
C GLU A 79 -1.82 8.91 -15.87
N ALA A 80 -0.64 9.41 -15.47
CA ALA A 80 -0.42 10.85 -15.30
C ALA A 80 -0.29 11.60 -16.64
N ALA A 81 0.24 10.96 -17.68
CA ALA A 81 0.26 11.52 -19.03
C ALA A 81 -1.16 11.57 -19.62
N ALA A 82 -1.96 10.50 -19.43
CA ALA A 82 -3.38 10.50 -19.78
C ALA A 82 -4.18 11.51 -18.94
N LYS A 83 -3.93 11.63 -17.63
CA LYS A 83 -4.52 12.66 -16.74
C LYS A 83 -4.05 14.09 -17.04
N ARG A 84 -2.98 14.30 -17.80
CA ARG A 84 -2.53 15.65 -18.23
C ARG A 84 -3.27 16.17 -19.46
N ALA A 85 -3.76 15.28 -20.33
CA ALA A 85 -4.63 15.64 -21.45
C ALA A 85 -6.13 15.71 -21.04
N PHE A 86 -6.52 15.00 -19.99
CA PHE A 86 -7.89 14.94 -19.49
C PHE A 86 -8.41 16.05 -18.53
N PRO A 87 -7.61 16.98 -17.96
CA PRO A 87 -8.15 17.87 -16.93
C PRO A 87 -9.08 18.93 -17.53
N ARG A 88 -8.87 19.32 -18.79
CA ARG A 88 -9.73 20.29 -19.49
C ARG A 88 -11.09 19.69 -19.86
N LEU A 89 -11.12 18.45 -20.32
CA LEU A 89 -12.39 17.77 -20.65
C LEU A 89 -13.20 17.46 -19.39
N GLN A 90 -12.56 16.97 -18.32
CA GLN A 90 -13.22 16.79 -17.03
C GLN A 90 -13.72 18.11 -16.44
N LEU A 91 -12.93 19.18 -16.54
CA LEU A 91 -13.36 20.51 -16.09
C LEU A 91 -14.55 21.01 -16.90
N LEU A 92 -14.53 20.88 -18.24
CA LEU A 92 -15.65 21.26 -19.10
C LEU A 92 -16.90 20.45 -18.79
N LEU A 93 -16.77 19.14 -18.57
CA LEU A 93 -17.89 18.27 -18.21
C LEU A 93 -18.45 18.63 -16.83
N ALA A 94 -17.60 18.92 -15.86
CA ALA A 94 -18.01 19.36 -14.53
C ALA A 94 -18.73 20.72 -14.59
N VAL A 95 -18.19 21.68 -15.34
CA VAL A 95 -18.83 22.98 -15.57
C VAL A 95 -20.16 22.80 -16.27
N ALA A 96 -20.24 21.98 -17.33
CA ALA A 96 -21.48 21.70 -18.04
C ALA A 96 -22.54 21.08 -17.12
N ALA A 97 -22.17 20.08 -16.30
CA ALA A 97 -23.06 19.45 -15.34
C ALA A 97 -23.57 20.46 -14.29
N ILE A 98 -22.68 21.29 -13.73
CA ILE A 98 -23.05 22.36 -12.80
C ILE A 98 -24.01 23.36 -13.46
N THR A 99 -23.73 23.75 -14.71
CA THR A 99 -24.55 24.72 -15.44
C THR A 99 -25.96 24.17 -15.68
N VAL A 100 -26.08 22.91 -16.08
CA VAL A 100 -27.38 22.25 -16.27
C VAL A 100 -28.17 22.20 -14.97
N VAL A 101 -27.52 21.84 -13.85
CA VAL A 101 -28.17 21.82 -12.54
C VAL A 101 -28.63 23.22 -12.13
N ILE A 102 -27.78 24.25 -12.28
CA ILE A 102 -28.13 25.63 -11.95
C ILE A 102 -29.31 26.13 -12.80
N VAL A 103 -29.26 25.93 -14.11
CA VAL A 103 -30.35 26.34 -15.02
C VAL A 103 -31.65 25.64 -14.64
N THR A 104 -31.59 24.33 -14.36
CA THR A 104 -32.76 23.56 -13.91
C THR A 104 -33.33 24.12 -12.61
N LEU A 105 -32.47 24.41 -11.63
CA LEU A 105 -32.88 25.02 -10.37
C LEU A 105 -33.46 26.42 -10.55
N LEU A 106 -32.92 27.25 -11.45
CA LEU A 106 -33.43 28.60 -11.71
C LEU A 106 -34.81 28.56 -12.37
N VAL A 107 -35.00 27.71 -13.39
CA VAL A 107 -36.32 27.51 -14.02
C VAL A 107 -37.31 26.97 -13.00
N MET A 108 -36.90 26.01 -12.18
CA MET A 108 -37.76 25.39 -11.18
C MET A 108 -38.00 26.29 -9.95
N SER A 109 -37.15 27.30 -9.72
CA SER A 109 -37.28 28.21 -8.57
C SER A 109 -38.60 28.97 -8.56
N SER A 110 -39.16 29.27 -9.74
CA SER A 110 -40.48 29.91 -9.86
C SER A 110 -41.60 29.00 -9.34
N TYR A 111 -41.49 27.69 -9.62
CA TYR A 111 -42.44 26.68 -9.13
C TYR A 111 -42.23 26.40 -7.64
N PHE A 112 -40.98 26.39 -7.18
CA PHE A 112 -40.65 26.23 -5.76
C PHE A 112 -41.22 27.35 -4.91
N LYS A 113 -41.21 28.61 -5.36
CA LYS A 113 -41.81 29.72 -4.60
C LYS A 113 -43.31 29.50 -4.37
N GLY A 114 -44.03 28.99 -5.37
CA GLY A 114 -45.45 28.63 -5.22
C GLY A 114 -45.67 27.43 -4.31
N LEU A 115 -44.83 26.40 -4.42
CA LEU A 115 -44.89 25.22 -3.53
C LEU A 115 -44.56 25.57 -2.08
N LEU A 116 -43.55 26.42 -1.86
CA LEU A 116 -43.08 26.84 -0.53
C LEU A 116 -44.05 27.78 0.16
N GLN A 117 -44.85 28.55 -0.58
CA GLN A 117 -45.92 29.38 0.00
C GLN A 117 -47.05 28.55 0.63
N GLY A 118 -47.25 27.31 0.18
CA GLY A 118 -48.24 26.39 0.76
C GLY A 118 -47.71 25.53 1.91
N VAL A 119 -46.41 25.59 2.20
CA VAL A 119 -45.79 24.79 3.25
C VAL A 119 -45.79 25.57 4.56
N ASP A 120 -46.36 24.96 5.60
CA ASP A 120 -46.34 25.51 6.95
C ASP A 120 -44.89 25.72 7.43
N HIS A 121 -44.63 26.85 8.08
CA HIS A 121 -43.30 27.24 8.58
C HIS A 121 -42.70 26.18 9.51
N MET A 122 -43.52 25.45 10.27
CA MET A 122 -43.08 24.32 11.09
C MET A 122 -42.43 23.20 10.25
N LEU A 123 -43.07 22.77 9.17
CA LEU A 123 -42.53 21.71 8.31
C LEU A 123 -41.26 22.17 7.57
N PHE A 124 -41.25 23.43 7.12
CA PHE A 124 -40.07 24.00 6.47
C PHE A 124 -38.86 24.04 7.41
N SER A 125 -39.04 24.50 8.66
CA SER A 125 -37.97 24.53 9.65
C SER A 125 -37.44 23.12 9.98
N LEU A 126 -38.33 22.14 10.10
CA LEU A 126 -37.95 20.74 10.32
C LEU A 126 -37.08 20.22 9.16
N LEU A 127 -37.49 20.49 7.91
CA LEU A 127 -36.75 20.08 6.71
C LEU A 127 -35.37 20.75 6.63
N VAL A 128 -35.29 22.04 6.94
CA VAL A 128 -34.00 22.75 6.95
C VAL A 128 -33.06 22.15 8.01
N VAL A 129 -33.57 21.85 9.21
CA VAL A 129 -32.76 21.25 10.28
C VAL A 129 -32.29 19.83 9.90
N THR A 130 -33.12 19.01 9.27
CA THR A 130 -32.69 17.67 8.83
C THR A 130 -31.64 17.73 7.72
N VAL A 131 -31.82 18.61 6.72
CA VAL A 131 -30.81 18.81 5.67
C VAL A 131 -29.50 19.32 6.26
N LEU A 132 -29.56 20.27 7.20
CA LEU A 132 -28.37 20.83 7.85
C LEU A 132 -27.61 19.75 8.64
N THR A 133 -28.31 18.93 9.41
CA THR A 133 -27.69 17.87 10.23
C THR A 133 -27.03 16.79 9.38
N ILE A 134 -27.71 16.33 8.32
CA ILE A 134 -27.13 15.38 7.36
C ILE A 134 -25.87 15.96 6.70
N THR A 135 -25.94 17.23 6.25
CA THR A 135 -24.82 17.89 5.59
C THR A 135 -23.63 18.03 6.54
N LEU A 136 -23.84 18.45 7.78
CA LEU A 136 -22.79 18.56 8.79
C LEU A 136 -22.13 17.21 9.08
N PHE A 137 -22.92 16.13 9.15
CA PHE A 137 -22.41 14.78 9.35
C PHE A 137 -21.51 14.34 8.18
N GLN A 138 -21.99 14.51 6.94
CA GLN A 138 -21.21 14.17 5.74
C GLN A 138 -19.94 15.01 5.63
N CYS A 139 -20.00 16.32 5.90
CA CYS A 139 -18.80 17.19 5.92
C CYS A 139 -17.77 16.71 6.95
N ARG A 140 -18.22 16.31 8.15
CA ARG A 140 -17.32 15.78 9.18
C ARG A 140 -16.64 14.49 8.72
N GLU A 141 -17.40 13.56 8.15
CA GLU A 141 -16.86 12.30 7.66
C GLU A 141 -15.83 12.52 6.55
N LEU A 142 -16.16 13.36 5.57
CA LEU A 142 -15.28 13.71 4.46
C LEU A 142 -13.96 14.34 4.97
N TRP A 143 -14.06 15.23 5.96
CA TRP A 143 -12.89 15.87 6.55
C TRP A 143 -11.98 14.88 7.29
N VAL A 144 -12.56 13.96 8.07
CA VAL A 144 -11.80 12.91 8.75
C VAL A 144 -11.13 11.98 7.75
N LEU A 145 -11.85 11.56 6.71
CA LEU A 145 -11.31 10.72 5.65
C LEU A 145 -10.15 11.40 4.92
N HIS A 146 -10.31 12.68 4.58
CA HIS A 146 -9.26 13.46 3.94
C HIS A 146 -8.02 13.57 4.84
N ARG A 147 -8.21 13.83 6.15
CA ARG A 147 -7.10 13.90 7.12
C ARG A 147 -6.36 12.56 7.23
N LYS A 148 -7.07 11.42 7.23
CA LYS A 148 -6.44 10.08 7.25
C LYS A 148 -5.59 9.85 6.00
N LYS A 149 -6.10 10.17 4.81
CA LYS A 149 -5.36 10.05 3.54
C LYS A 149 -4.10 10.93 3.55
N MET A 150 -4.21 12.17 4.02
CA MET A 150 -3.06 13.09 4.14
C MET A 150 -2.01 12.60 5.13
N ASN A 151 -2.41 11.93 6.23
CA ASN A 151 -1.46 11.33 7.16
C ASN A 151 -0.74 10.12 6.55
N GLN A 152 -1.44 9.27 5.79
CA GLN A 152 -0.81 8.12 5.12
C GLN A 152 0.25 8.53 4.09
N LEU A 153 0.05 9.67 3.42
CA LEU A 153 1.02 10.24 2.48
C LEU A 153 2.31 10.78 3.15
N LYS A 154 2.32 11.02 4.47
CA LYS A 154 3.54 11.45 5.20
C LYS A 154 4.42 10.28 5.65
N PHE A 155 3.92 9.05 5.60
CA PHE A 155 4.64 7.85 6.03
C PHE A 155 5.31 7.09 4.87
N TYR A 156 5.24 7.61 3.65
CA TYR A 156 5.91 7.13 2.43
C TYR A 156 6.83 8.22 1.90
#